data_AF-A0A7Y6AHH9-F1
#
_entry.id   AF-A0A7Y6AHH9-F1
#
_cell.length_a   1.000
_cell.length_b   1.000
_cell.length_c   1.000
_cell.angle_alpha   90.00
_cell.angle_beta   90.00
_cell.angle_gamma   90.00
#
_symmetry.space_group_name_H-M   'P 1'
#
loop_
_entity.id
_entity.type
_entity.pdbx_description
1 polymer ?
#
loop_
_entity_poly.entity_id
_entity_poly.type
_entity_poly.pdbx_seq_one_letter_code
_entity_poly.pdbx_strand_id
1 'polypeptide(L)'
;AAPVRTAVRAVAPVVRALGRLTRGEGPLVWASLGLGSDVDYVLKRYESLADTTARQAFLRTLRAGVDARGQVITMLDRSYLAAGLPTLILWGAHDRVIPAAHARIANAAMPGSLLRVFPDSGHFPHHDDPAGFVKAIEDFLEATRAADHDPVRWRQLLRTGRPHTPAVPEPPESSGA
;
A
#
# COMPACT_ATOMS: atom_id res chain seq x y z
N ALA A 1 16.99 -1.81 24.41
CA ALA A 1 16.65 -3.00 23.58
C ALA A 1 15.76 -4.03 24.30
N ALA A 2 15.82 -4.17 25.63
CA ALA A 2 14.95 -5.06 26.42
C ALA A 2 13.43 -4.73 26.44
N PRO A 3 12.95 -3.47 26.52
CA PRO A 3 11.54 -3.20 26.79
C PRO A 3 10.60 -3.57 25.63
N VAL A 4 11.06 -3.40 24.38
CA VAL A 4 10.27 -3.76 23.18
C VAL A 4 10.10 -5.28 23.08
N ARG A 5 11.15 -6.05 23.39
CA ARG A 5 11.10 -7.52 23.34
C ARG A 5 10.15 -8.09 24.41
N THR A 6 10.10 -7.46 25.58
CA THR A 6 9.19 -7.82 26.67
C THR A 6 7.75 -7.42 26.35
N ALA A 7 7.52 -6.21 25.82
CA ALA A 7 6.19 -5.75 25.42
C ALA A 7 5.59 -6.60 24.28
N VAL A 8 6.36 -6.91 23.24
CA VAL A 8 5.92 -7.78 22.13
C VAL A 8 5.54 -9.18 22.64
N ARG A 9 6.38 -9.78 23.49
CA ARG A 9 6.11 -11.11 24.07
C ARG A 9 4.95 -11.12 25.06
N ALA A 10 4.66 -10.01 25.73
CA ALA A 10 3.55 -9.88 26.67
C ALA A 10 2.21 -9.63 25.96
N VAL A 11 2.21 -8.83 24.89
CA VAL A 11 0.97 -8.41 24.20
C VAL A 11 0.52 -9.45 23.16
N ALA A 12 1.44 -10.10 22.45
CA ALA A 12 1.10 -11.08 21.41
C ALA A 12 0.22 -12.26 21.90
N PRO A 13 0.46 -12.90 23.07
CA PRO A 13 -0.42 -13.95 23.57
C PRO A 13 -1.80 -13.42 23.97
N VAL A 14 -1.91 -12.18 24.46
CA VAL A 14 -3.19 -11.54 24.83
C VAL A 14 -4.01 -11.24 23.58
N VAL A 15 -3.40 -10.68 22.54
CA VAL A 15 -4.07 -10.41 21.26
C VAL A 15 -4.51 -11.72 20.58
N ARG A 16 -3.65 -12.76 20.60
CA ARG A 16 -3.99 -14.10 20.10
C ARG A 16 -5.02 -14.84 20.96
N ALA A 17 -5.09 -14.57 22.25
CA ALA A 17 -6.11 -15.13 23.14
C ALA A 17 -7.47 -14.46 22.89
N LEU A 18 -7.49 -13.13 22.74
CA LEU A 18 -8.70 -12.39 22.33
C LEU A 18 -9.22 -12.85 20.96
N GLY A 19 -8.33 -13.09 19.99
CA GLY A 19 -8.71 -13.63 18.68
C GLY A 19 -9.15 -15.10 18.67
N ARG A 20 -8.78 -15.87 19.71
CA ARG A 20 -9.24 -17.26 19.87
C ARG A 20 -10.54 -17.36 20.65
N LEU A 21 -10.78 -16.46 21.60
CA LEU A 21 -12.03 -16.36 22.37
C LEU A 21 -13.21 -15.89 21.52
N THR A 22 -12.95 -15.15 20.44
CA THR A 22 -13.96 -14.63 19.50
C THR A 22 -14.24 -15.55 18.32
N ARG A 23 -13.75 -16.80 18.32
CA ARG A 23 -13.96 -17.80 17.24
C ARG A 23 -15.43 -18.16 16.95
N GLY A 24 -16.38 -17.69 17.75
CA GLY A 24 -17.82 -17.80 17.49
C GLY A 24 -18.47 -16.55 16.87
N GLU A 25 -17.81 -15.40 16.94
CA GLU A 25 -18.31 -14.12 16.42
C GLU A 25 -17.25 -13.48 15.54
N GLY A 26 -17.08 -14.13 14.38
CA GLY A 26 -16.15 -13.72 13.34
C GLY A 26 -16.47 -12.33 12.75
N PRO A 27 -15.51 -11.80 11.97
CA PRO A 27 -15.26 -10.43 11.47
C PRO A 27 -15.75 -9.16 12.22
N LEU A 28 -16.87 -9.18 12.92
CA LEU A 28 -17.56 -8.02 13.50
C LEU A 28 -16.79 -7.35 14.65
N VAL A 29 -16.11 -8.12 15.50
CA VAL A 29 -15.32 -7.56 16.62
C VAL A 29 -14.05 -6.85 16.12
N TRP A 30 -13.46 -7.33 15.02
CA TRP A 30 -12.27 -6.72 14.42
C TRP A 30 -12.61 -5.53 13.52
N ALA A 31 -13.80 -5.55 12.92
CA ALA A 31 -14.39 -4.40 12.23
C ALA A 31 -14.68 -3.24 13.22
N SER A 32 -15.22 -3.54 14.40
CA SER A 32 -15.57 -2.52 15.42
C SER A 32 -14.36 -1.90 16.13
N LEU A 33 -13.22 -2.60 16.17
CA LEU A 33 -11.96 -2.07 16.70
C LEU A 33 -11.09 -1.35 15.64
N GLY A 34 -11.59 -1.18 14.41
CA GLY A 34 -10.85 -0.46 13.36
C GLY A 34 -9.59 -1.21 12.87
N LEU A 35 -9.50 -2.51 13.12
CA LEU A 35 -8.30 -3.31 12.86
C LEU A 35 -8.41 -4.17 11.56
N GLY A 36 -9.62 -4.51 11.09
CA GLY A 36 -9.86 -4.98 9.71
C GLY A 36 -9.35 -6.39 9.36
N SER A 37 -9.16 -6.70 8.07
CA SER A 37 -8.67 -8.00 7.56
C SER A 37 -7.15 -8.19 7.70
N ASP A 38 -6.38 -7.10 7.82
CA ASP A 38 -4.92 -7.10 7.80
C ASP A 38 -4.27 -7.49 9.14
N VAL A 39 -5.05 -7.61 10.22
CA VAL A 39 -4.58 -7.76 11.61
C VAL A 39 -3.67 -8.95 11.82
N ASP A 40 -4.14 -10.14 11.40
CA ASP A 40 -3.41 -11.38 11.64
C ASP A 40 -2.06 -11.38 10.91
N TYR A 41 -2.02 -10.77 9.72
CA TYR A 41 -0.79 -10.58 8.97
C TYR A 41 0.16 -9.60 9.66
N VAL A 42 -0.34 -8.44 10.09
CA VAL A 42 0.43 -7.42 10.81
C VAL A 42 1.01 -7.99 12.11
N LEU A 43 0.22 -8.75 12.88
CA LEU A 43 0.66 -9.39 14.11
C LEU A 43 1.77 -10.42 13.88
N LYS A 44 1.64 -11.24 12.84
CA LYS A 44 2.70 -12.19 12.44
C LYS A 44 4.00 -11.45 12.09
N ARG A 45 3.93 -10.30 11.42
CA ARG A 45 5.10 -9.46 11.12
C ARG A 45 5.65 -8.78 12.39
N TYR A 46 4.78 -8.34 13.30
CA TYR A 46 5.19 -7.73 14.56
C TYR A 46 6.00 -8.71 15.44
N GLU A 47 5.65 -10.00 15.43
CA GLU A 47 6.43 -11.03 16.12
C GLU A 47 7.83 -11.21 15.54
N SER A 48 8.02 -11.04 14.22
CA SER A 48 9.34 -11.08 13.60
C SER A 48 10.24 -9.91 14.05
N LEU A 49 9.67 -8.79 14.52
CA LEU A 49 10.41 -7.66 15.11
C LEU A 49 10.93 -7.94 16.54
N ALA A 50 10.65 -9.12 17.10
CA ALA A 50 11.32 -9.59 18.32
C ALA A 50 12.82 -9.84 18.08
N ASP A 51 13.20 -10.16 16.83
CA ASP A 51 14.59 -10.21 16.41
C ASP A 51 15.18 -8.79 16.29
N THR A 52 16.39 -8.61 16.81
CA THR A 52 16.99 -7.28 16.88
C THR A 52 17.44 -6.79 15.50
N THR A 53 17.93 -7.69 14.65
CA THR A 53 18.37 -7.35 13.29
C THR A 53 17.17 -6.97 12.42
N ALA A 54 16.11 -7.79 12.44
CA ALA A 54 14.86 -7.51 11.73
C ALA A 54 14.24 -6.18 12.17
N ARG A 55 14.22 -5.90 13.47
CA ARG A 55 13.72 -4.62 14.00
C ARG A 55 14.55 -3.43 13.54
N GLN A 56 15.88 -3.52 13.56
CA GLN A 56 16.74 -2.43 13.10
C GLN A 56 16.58 -2.18 11.60
N ALA A 57 16.51 -3.24 10.79
CA ALA A 57 16.26 -3.13 9.36
C ALA A 57 14.90 -2.46 9.08
N PHE A 58 13.84 -2.90 9.75
CA PHE A 58 12.50 -2.32 9.62
C PHE A 58 12.46 -0.83 10.01
N LEU A 59 13.04 -0.46 11.16
CA LEU A 59 13.08 0.93 11.61
C LEU A 59 13.93 1.81 10.69
N ARG A 60 15.01 1.28 10.11
CA ARG A 60 15.83 2.01 9.14
C ARG A 60 15.03 2.35 7.89
N THR A 61 14.25 1.40 7.37
CA THR A 61 13.39 1.63 6.21
C THR A 61 12.25 2.62 6.53
N LEU A 62 11.57 2.45 7.67
CA LEU A 62 10.50 3.38 8.07
C LEU A 62 11.00 4.81 8.21
N ARG A 63 12.12 5.02 8.91
CA ARG A 63 12.70 6.36 9.09
C ARG A 63 13.17 7.01 7.79
N ALA A 64 13.46 6.21 6.77
CA ALA A 64 13.82 6.73 5.45
C ALA A 64 12.58 7.22 4.67
N GLY A 65 11.42 6.58 4.86
CA GLY A 65 10.23 6.79 4.04
C GLY A 65 9.06 7.51 4.71
N VAL A 66 9.07 7.68 6.03
CA VAL A 66 7.94 8.18 6.82
C VAL A 66 8.40 9.19 7.88
N ASP A 67 7.72 10.34 7.98
CA ASP A 67 7.85 11.31 9.07
C ASP A 67 6.54 11.42 9.87
N ALA A 68 6.47 12.35 10.83
CA ALA A 68 5.30 12.55 11.67
C ALA A 68 4.03 12.97 10.89
N ARG A 69 4.17 13.41 9.64
CA ARG A 69 3.09 13.80 8.72
C ARG A 69 2.73 12.68 7.73
N GLY A 70 3.39 11.52 7.81
CA GLY A 70 3.11 10.35 6.97
C GLY A 70 4.23 10.02 5.99
N GLN A 71 3.87 9.39 4.87
CA GLN A 71 4.83 8.96 3.85
C GLN A 71 5.47 10.18 3.18
N VAL A 72 6.81 10.29 3.25
CA VAL A 72 7.59 11.40 2.68
C VAL A 72 8.27 11.05 1.36
N ILE A 73 8.52 9.77 1.10
CA ILE A 73 9.03 9.31 -0.19
C ILE A 73 7.85 9.03 -1.11
N THR A 74 7.87 9.64 -2.28
CA THR A 74 6.89 9.42 -3.34
C THR A 74 7.60 9.16 -4.66
N MET A 75 6.91 8.53 -5.60
CA MET A 75 7.37 8.42 -6.99
C MET A 75 6.76 9.49 -7.90
N LEU A 76 5.91 10.38 -7.38
CA LEU A 76 5.22 11.38 -8.19
C LEU A 76 6.18 12.35 -8.89
N ASP A 77 7.30 12.69 -8.25
CA ASP A 77 8.36 13.51 -8.84
C ASP A 77 9.07 12.83 -10.03
N ARG A 78 9.00 11.50 -10.10
CA ARG A 78 9.60 10.65 -11.13
C ARG A 78 8.58 9.98 -12.04
N SER A 79 7.28 10.27 -11.87
CA SER A 79 6.18 9.63 -12.61
C SER A 79 6.31 9.75 -14.14
N TYR A 80 6.96 10.81 -14.63
CA TYR A 80 7.30 10.99 -16.05
C TYR A 80 8.15 9.85 -16.63
N LEU A 81 8.85 9.07 -15.81
CA LEU A 81 9.61 7.89 -16.26
C LEU A 81 8.70 6.73 -16.66
N ALA A 82 7.44 6.72 -16.21
CA ALA A 82 6.44 5.77 -16.68
C ALA A 82 5.88 6.14 -18.07
N ALA A 83 6.26 7.28 -18.65
CA ALA A 83 5.75 7.72 -19.94
C ALA A 83 6.13 6.74 -21.07
N GLY A 84 5.12 6.09 -21.64
CA GLY A 84 5.31 5.05 -22.66
C GLY A 84 5.53 3.65 -22.10
N LEU A 85 5.47 3.47 -20.78
CA LEU A 85 5.38 2.16 -20.13
C LEU A 85 3.92 1.85 -19.81
N PRO A 86 3.36 0.76 -20.34
CA PRO A 86 2.10 0.27 -19.86
C PRO A 86 2.18 0.00 -18.35
N THR A 87 1.25 0.57 -17.59
CA THR A 87 1.29 0.53 -16.11
C THR A 87 -0.08 0.16 -15.58
N LEU A 88 -0.14 -0.88 -14.74
CA LEU A 88 -1.33 -1.26 -13.99
C LEU A 88 -1.14 -0.93 -12.51
N ILE A 89 -2.10 -0.22 -11.92
CA ILE A 89 -2.17 0.12 -10.50
C ILE A 89 -3.29 -0.69 -9.88
N LEU A 90 -2.97 -1.51 -8.88
CA LEU A 90 -3.93 -2.33 -8.14
C LEU A 90 -3.99 -1.83 -6.69
N TRP A 91 -5.19 -1.63 -6.15
CA TRP A 91 -5.38 -1.08 -4.81
C TRP A 91 -6.63 -1.62 -4.12
N GLY A 92 -6.64 -1.71 -2.78
CA GLY A 92 -7.86 -2.05 -2.02
C GLY A 92 -8.64 -0.81 -1.60
N ALA A 93 -9.97 -0.83 -1.70
CA ALA A 93 -10.80 0.32 -1.32
C ALA A 93 -10.74 0.63 0.19
N HIS A 94 -10.41 -0.36 1.02
CA HIS A 94 -10.35 -0.27 2.46
C HIS A 94 -8.92 -0.25 3.01
N ASP A 95 -7.94 0.12 2.19
CA ASP A 95 -6.54 0.23 2.61
C ASP A 95 -6.37 1.26 3.75
N ARG A 96 -6.05 0.75 4.95
CA ARG A 96 -5.79 1.55 6.16
C ARG A 96 -4.32 1.90 6.36
N VAL A 97 -3.42 1.37 5.54
CA VAL A 97 -1.99 1.66 5.60
C VAL A 97 -1.65 2.80 4.62
N ILE A 98 -2.17 2.74 3.40
CA ILE A 98 -2.03 3.79 2.38
C ILE A 98 -3.40 4.04 1.73
N PRO A 99 -4.13 5.10 2.12
CA PRO A 99 -5.50 5.34 1.66
C PRO A 99 -5.66 5.34 0.13
N ALA A 100 -6.77 4.78 -0.37
CA ALA A 100 -7.04 4.63 -1.81
C ALA A 100 -7.02 5.93 -2.63
N ALA A 101 -7.09 7.11 -1.97
CA ALA A 101 -6.85 8.40 -2.63
C ALA A 101 -5.47 8.47 -3.31
N HIS A 102 -4.45 7.81 -2.73
CA HIS A 102 -3.11 7.74 -3.31
C HIS A 102 -3.09 7.00 -4.66
N ALA A 103 -3.94 5.99 -4.85
CA ALA A 103 -4.04 5.26 -6.11
C ALA A 103 -4.53 6.18 -7.24
N ARG A 104 -5.52 7.04 -6.95
CA ARG A 104 -6.04 8.03 -7.91
C ARG A 104 -5.00 9.09 -8.24
N ILE A 105 -4.25 9.58 -7.25
CA ILE A 105 -3.16 10.53 -7.46
C ILE A 105 -2.07 9.91 -8.34
N ALA A 106 -1.69 8.66 -8.08
CA ALA A 106 -0.72 7.94 -8.89
C ALA A 106 -1.20 7.73 -10.34
N ASN A 107 -2.46 7.37 -10.53
CA ASN A 107 -3.06 7.20 -11.86
C ASN A 107 -3.06 8.53 -12.64
N ALA A 108 -3.44 9.63 -12.00
CA ALA A 108 -3.43 10.96 -12.61
C ALA A 108 -2.00 11.42 -12.97
N ALA A 109 -0.99 11.07 -12.15
CA ALA A 109 0.40 11.42 -12.41
C ALA A 109 1.07 10.55 -13.49
N MET A 110 0.50 9.39 -13.84
CA MET A 110 1.00 8.50 -14.89
C MET A 110 -0.06 8.35 -16.00
N PRO A 111 -0.17 9.33 -16.92
CA PRO A 111 -1.12 9.25 -18.03
C PRO A 111 -0.97 7.96 -18.82
N GLY A 112 -2.09 7.27 -19.07
CA GLY A 112 -2.11 5.98 -19.75
C GLY A 112 -1.96 4.77 -18.82
N SER A 113 -1.76 4.98 -17.51
CA SER A 113 -1.88 3.90 -16.53
C SER A 113 -3.35 3.47 -16.36
N LEU A 114 -3.55 2.18 -16.07
CA LEU A 114 -4.83 1.61 -15.70
C LEU A 114 -4.90 1.48 -14.18
N LEU A 115 -6.04 1.85 -13.59
CA LEU A 115 -6.29 1.72 -12.16
C LEU A 115 -7.44 0.75 -11.91
N ARG A 116 -7.20 -0.28 -11.09
CA ARG A 116 -8.23 -1.18 -10.59
C ARG A 116 -8.23 -1.15 -9.06
N VAL A 117 -9.37 -0.75 -8.51
CA VAL A 117 -9.62 -0.74 -7.07
C VAL A 117 -10.51 -1.94 -6.71
N PHE A 118 -10.08 -2.74 -5.75
CA PHE A 118 -10.80 -3.90 -5.23
C PHE A 118 -11.75 -3.42 -4.12
N PRO A 119 -13.08 -3.49 -4.32
CA PRO A 119 -14.05 -2.85 -3.42
C PRO A 119 -14.03 -3.46 -2.01
N ASP A 120 -13.79 -4.76 -1.90
CA ASP A 120 -13.86 -5.49 -0.63
C ASP A 120 -12.49 -5.82 -0.02
N SER A 121 -11.41 -5.15 -0.48
CA SER A 121 -10.03 -5.43 -0.04
C SER A 121 -9.41 -4.30 0.78
N GLY A 122 -8.58 -4.68 1.75
CA GLY A 122 -7.70 -3.82 2.57
C GLY A 122 -6.36 -3.54 1.90
N HIS A 123 -5.27 -3.48 2.67
CA HIS A 123 -3.95 -3.12 2.14
C HIS A 123 -3.33 -4.22 1.24
N PHE A 124 -3.77 -5.47 1.39
CA PHE A 124 -3.26 -6.60 0.61
C PHE A 124 -4.34 -7.23 -0.30
N PRO A 125 -4.74 -6.59 -1.43
CA PRO A 125 -5.72 -7.16 -2.35
C PRO A 125 -5.41 -8.57 -2.85
N HIS A 126 -4.13 -8.92 -2.98
CA HIS A 126 -3.68 -10.27 -3.37
C HIS A 126 -3.89 -11.34 -2.30
N HIS A 127 -4.16 -10.95 -1.04
CA HIS A 127 -4.60 -11.86 0.01
C HIS A 127 -6.12 -11.91 0.13
N ASP A 128 -6.78 -10.74 0.03
CA ASP A 128 -8.23 -10.64 0.21
C ASP A 128 -9.02 -11.19 -0.98
N ASP A 129 -8.58 -10.90 -2.22
CA ASP A 129 -9.13 -11.45 -3.46
C ASP A 129 -8.01 -11.96 -4.39
N PRO A 130 -7.40 -13.13 -4.08
CA PRO A 130 -6.28 -13.65 -4.86
C PRO A 130 -6.67 -13.94 -6.33
N ALA A 131 -7.87 -14.46 -6.55
CA ALA A 131 -8.34 -14.83 -7.88
C ALA A 131 -8.60 -13.59 -8.74
N GLY A 132 -9.29 -12.58 -8.22
CA GLY A 132 -9.49 -11.32 -8.92
C GLY A 132 -8.20 -10.55 -9.13
N PHE A 133 -7.25 -10.63 -8.19
CA PHE A 133 -5.92 -10.02 -8.32
C PHE A 133 -5.13 -10.65 -9.47
N VAL A 134 -5.04 -11.98 -9.52
CA VAL A 134 -4.37 -12.71 -10.62
C VAL A 134 -5.05 -12.38 -11.95
N LYS A 135 -6.39 -12.47 -12.02
CA LYS A 135 -7.13 -12.15 -13.23
C LYS A 135 -6.84 -10.73 -13.72
N ALA A 136 -6.76 -9.75 -12.83
CA ALA A 136 -6.45 -8.37 -13.21
C ALA A 136 -5.08 -8.24 -13.88
N ILE A 137 -4.09 -9.01 -13.42
CA ILE A 137 -2.75 -9.05 -14.01
C ILE A 137 -2.78 -9.76 -15.35
N GLU A 138 -3.45 -10.91 -15.45
CA GLU A 138 -3.59 -11.68 -16.70
C GLU A 138 -4.28 -10.85 -17.78
N ASP A 139 -5.43 -10.25 -17.47
CA ASP A 139 -6.17 -9.37 -18.39
C ASP A 139 -5.28 -8.22 -18.90
N PHE A 140 -4.47 -7.64 -18.01
CA PHE A 140 -3.55 -6.57 -18.38
C PHE A 140 -2.45 -7.08 -19.31
N LEU A 141 -1.82 -8.22 -19.00
CA LEU A 141 -0.76 -8.79 -19.82
C LEU A 141 -1.26 -9.20 -21.22
N GLU A 142 -2.47 -9.76 -21.30
CA GLU A 142 -3.09 -10.13 -22.58
C GLU A 142 -3.44 -8.91 -23.44
N ALA A 143 -3.98 -7.86 -22.82
CA ALA A 143 -4.40 -6.65 -23.54
C ALA A 143 -3.23 -5.69 -23.87
N THR A 144 -2.03 -5.95 -23.35
CA THR A 144 -0.93 -4.98 -23.37
C THR A 144 0.29 -5.50 -24.12
N ARG A 145 0.76 -4.72 -25.10
CA ARG A 145 2.06 -4.96 -25.73
C ARG A 145 3.18 -4.51 -24.78
N ALA A 146 4.19 -5.35 -24.59
CA ALA A 146 5.39 -4.98 -23.84
C ALA A 146 6.04 -3.70 -24.41
N ALA A 147 6.47 -2.80 -23.51
CA ALA A 147 7.21 -1.61 -23.90
C ALA A 147 8.57 -1.98 -24.50
N ASP A 148 8.95 -1.30 -25.58
CA ASP A 148 10.30 -1.40 -26.12
C ASP A 148 11.24 -0.48 -25.32
N HIS A 149 12.33 -1.04 -24.81
CA HIS A 149 13.28 -0.29 -23.99
C HIS A 149 14.33 0.38 -24.89
N ASP A 150 14.14 1.68 -25.13
CA ASP A 150 15.13 2.52 -25.80
C ASP A 150 16.03 3.26 -24.77
N PRO A 151 17.31 2.88 -24.63
CA PRO A 151 18.22 3.51 -23.67
C PRO A 151 18.52 4.98 -23.96
N VAL A 152 18.44 5.43 -25.22
CA VAL A 152 18.65 6.83 -25.60
C VAL A 152 17.47 7.66 -25.12
N ARG A 153 16.24 7.21 -25.41
CA ARG A 153 15.01 7.85 -24.94
C ARG A 153 14.94 7.89 -23.41
N TRP A 154 15.28 6.79 -22.73
CA TRP A 154 15.30 6.74 -21.26
C TRP A 154 16.28 7.73 -20.66
N ARG A 155 17.49 7.85 -21.23
CA ARG A 155 18.48 8.83 -20.79
C ARG A 155 17.99 10.26 -21.01
N GLN A 156 17.29 10.52 -22.12
CA GLN A 156 16.71 11.83 -22.38
C GLN A 156 15.62 12.15 -21.34
N LEU A 157 14.70 11.23 -21.07
CA LEU A 157 13.67 11.39 -20.03
C LEU A 157 14.30 11.69 -18.66
N LEU A 158 15.36 11.00 -18.26
CA LEU A 158 16.06 11.29 -17.00
C LEU A 158 16.69 12.68 -16.94
N ARG A 159 17.10 13.26 -18.08
CA ARG A 159 17.76 14.58 -18.14
C ARG A 159 16.78 15.74 -18.29
N THR A 160 15.68 15.52 -19.00
CA THR A 160 14.74 16.58 -19.38
C THR A 160 13.37 16.45 -18.72
N GLY A 161 13.07 15.28 -18.16
CA GLY A 161 11.79 14.99 -17.52
C GLY A 161 11.52 15.90 -16.34
N ARG A 162 10.25 16.30 -16.21
CA ARG A 162 9.77 17.12 -15.11
C ARG A 162 8.62 16.39 -14.42
N PRO A 163 8.47 16.53 -13.10
CA PRO A 163 7.28 16.07 -12.41
C PRO A 163 6.03 16.57 -13.12
N HIS A 164 5.08 15.67 -13.40
CA HIS A 164 3.72 16.12 -13.66
C HIS A 164 3.11 16.44 -12.30
N THR A 165 2.72 17.69 -12.08
CA THR A 165 1.96 18.07 -10.89
C THR A 165 0.49 17.75 -11.18
N PRO A 166 -0.08 16.63 -10.67
CA PRO A 166 -1.52 16.44 -10.79
C PRO A 166 -2.21 17.59 -10.05
N ALA A 167 -3.29 18.12 -10.63
CA ALA A 167 -4.16 19.03 -9.90
C ALA A 167 -4.63 18.30 -8.63
N VAL A 168 -4.32 18.86 -7.45
CA VAL A 168 -4.84 18.32 -6.19
C VAL A 168 -6.36 18.49 -6.26
N PRO A 169 -7.16 17.42 -6.11
CA PRO A 169 -8.60 17.59 -5.99
C PRO A 169 -8.85 18.45 -4.75
N GLU A 170 -9.55 19.57 -4.93
CA GLU A 170 -10.04 20.40 -3.82
C GLU A 170 -10.71 19.49 -2.78
N PRO A 171 -10.43 19.65 -1.48
CA PRO A 171 -11.15 18.92 -0.45
C PRO A 171 -12.66 19.17 -0.64
N PRO A 172 -13.52 18.17 -0.40
CA PRO A 172 -14.96 18.39 -0.48
C PRO A 172 -15.30 19.56 0.45
N GLU A 173 -15.96 20.59 -0.10
CA GLU A 173 -16.47 21.71 0.67
C GLU A 173 -17.18 21.15 1.89
N SER A 174 -16.79 21.60 3.08
CA SER A 174 -17.54 21.29 4.29
C SER A 174 -18.95 21.80 4.05
N SER A 175 -19.89 20.87 3.82
CA SER A 175 -21.30 21.17 3.83
C SER A 175 -21.63 21.69 5.24
N GLY A 176 -21.66 23.02 5.35
CA GLY A 176 -22.18 23.72 6.49
C GLY A 176 -23.70 23.74 6.40
N ALA A 177 -24.35 23.05 7.33
CA ALA A 177 -25.58 23.45 8.01
C ALA A 177 -25.87 22.44 9.13
#